data_AF-A0A974CUF3-F1
#
_entry.id   AF-A0A974CUF3-F1
#
_cell.length_a   1.000
_cell.length_b   1.000
_cell.length_c   1.000
_cell.angle_alpha   90.00
_cell.angle_beta   90.00
_cell.angle_gamma   90.00
#
_symmetry.space_group_name_H-M   'P 1'
#
loop_
_entity.id
_entity.type
_entity.pdbx_description
1 polymer ?
#
loop_
_entity_poly.entity_id
_entity_poly.type
_entity_poly.pdbx_seq_one_letter_code
_entity_poly.pdbx_strand_id
1 'polypeptide(L)'
;MDDSVEDQRKPHQLQPEQPVSLEQLKALGLVFDKYESDPELDKILRENHWMDIMTIYKDTLLNYEEKLKIFFEEHLHLDDEFRYILEGSDYFDVRDKDR
;
A
#
# COMPACT_ATOMS: atom_id res chain seq x y z
N MET A 1 -14.42 3.14 -3.95
CA MET A 1 -14.03 2.93 -5.36
C MET A 1 -15.30 2.76 -6.19
N ASP A 2 -15.26 3.03 -7.49
CA ASP A 2 -16.35 2.71 -8.42
C ASP A 2 -16.49 1.18 -8.64
N ASP A 3 -17.56 0.77 -9.33
CA ASP A 3 -17.85 -0.64 -9.63
C ASP A 3 -17.30 -1.08 -11.01
N SER A 4 -16.33 -0.34 -11.56
CA SER A 4 -15.78 -0.62 -12.89
C SER A 4 -14.89 -1.86 -12.88
N VAL A 5 -15.04 -2.71 -13.90
CA VAL A 5 -14.17 -3.88 -14.16
C VAL A 5 -13.03 -3.55 -15.13
N GLU A 6 -12.74 -2.27 -15.32
CA GLU A 6 -11.59 -1.81 -16.10
C GLU A 6 -10.25 -2.18 -15.42
N ASP A 7 -9.13 -1.74 -16.02
CA ASP A 7 -7.81 -1.94 -15.45
C ASP A 7 -7.73 -1.46 -14.00
N GLN A 8 -7.58 -2.42 -13.08
CA GLN A 8 -7.49 -2.23 -11.63
C GLN A 8 -6.44 -1.20 -11.18
N ARG A 9 -5.47 -0.88 -12.04
CA ARG A 9 -4.42 0.11 -11.76
C ARG A 9 -4.90 1.56 -11.90
N LYS A 10 -6.10 1.77 -12.45
CA LYS A 10 -6.69 3.11 -12.56
C LYS A 10 -7.14 3.61 -11.19
N PRO A 11 -7.38 4.92 -11.03
CA PRO A 11 -7.79 5.47 -9.72
C PRO A 11 -9.14 4.98 -9.18
N HIS A 12 -10.03 4.43 -10.02
CA HIS A 12 -11.38 3.95 -9.63
C HIS A 12 -12.16 4.90 -8.71
N GLN A 13 -12.08 6.20 -8.99
CA GLN A 13 -12.66 7.25 -8.16
C GLN A 13 -14.16 7.36 -8.40
N LEU A 14 -14.96 7.36 -7.32
CA LEU A 14 -16.40 7.54 -7.37
C LEU A 14 -16.80 8.87 -8.01
N GLN A 15 -17.94 8.87 -8.68
CA GLN A 15 -18.58 10.07 -9.24
C GLN A 15 -20.01 10.19 -8.69
N PRO A 16 -20.31 11.17 -7.80
CA PRO A 16 -19.42 12.23 -7.31
C PRO A 16 -18.32 11.72 -6.37
N GLU A 17 -17.26 12.52 -6.22
CA GLU A 17 -16.13 12.19 -5.36
C GLU A 17 -16.55 11.97 -3.91
N GLN A 18 -16.00 10.93 -3.29
CA GLN A 18 -16.20 10.60 -1.87
C GLN A 18 -14.83 10.39 -1.23
N PRO A 19 -14.13 11.47 -0.84
CA PRO A 19 -12.82 11.35 -0.22
C PRO A 19 -12.94 10.71 1.18
N VAL A 20 -11.93 9.95 1.56
CA VAL A 20 -11.80 9.35 2.89
C VAL A 20 -10.82 10.18 3.72
N SER A 21 -11.22 10.55 4.94
CA SER A 21 -10.37 11.34 5.84
C SER A 21 -9.35 10.47 6.58
N LEU A 22 -8.27 11.07 7.07
CA LEU A 22 -7.26 10.37 7.88
C LEU A 22 -7.85 9.80 9.17
N GLU A 23 -8.85 10.47 9.77
CA GLU A 23 -9.55 9.97 10.96
C GLU A 23 -10.35 8.69 10.66
N GLN A 24 -10.98 8.62 9.49
CA GLN A 24 -11.70 7.41 9.07
C GLN A 24 -10.72 6.24 8.91
N LEU A 25 -9.57 6.46 8.26
CA LEU A 25 -8.55 5.41 8.12
C LEU A 25 -7.96 4.99 9.47
N LYS A 26 -7.70 5.93 10.39
CA LYS A 26 -7.24 5.61 11.76
C LYS A 26 -8.28 4.79 12.53
N ALA A 27 -9.57 5.03 12.31
CA ALA A 27 -10.63 4.24 12.94
C ALA A 27 -10.68 2.78 12.42
N LEU A 28 -10.07 2.49 11.27
CA LEU A 28 -9.84 1.14 10.75
C LEU A 28 -8.54 0.51 11.27
N GLY A 29 -7.73 1.24 12.05
CA GLY A 29 -6.45 0.76 12.59
C GLY A 29 -5.25 1.10 11.71
N LEU A 30 -5.42 1.84 10.61
CA LEU A 30 -4.28 2.23 9.77
C LEU A 30 -3.50 3.38 10.40
N VAL A 31 -2.17 3.27 10.32
CA VAL A 31 -1.22 4.29 10.78
C VAL A 31 -0.45 4.81 9.58
N PHE A 32 -0.39 6.12 9.44
CA PHE A 32 0.35 6.79 8.39
C PHE A 32 1.32 7.77 9.03
N ASP A 33 2.53 7.79 8.51
CA ASP A 33 3.54 8.78 8.87
C ASP A 33 4.31 9.22 7.62
N LYS A 34 4.92 10.40 7.69
CA LYS A 34 5.67 11.00 6.58
C LYS A 34 7.10 11.28 7.02
N TYR A 35 8.00 10.35 6.69
CA TYR A 35 9.43 10.50 6.94
C TYR A 35 10.12 11.01 5.67
N GLU A 36 10.17 12.32 5.45
CA GLU A 36 10.92 12.88 4.30
C GLU A 36 12.42 13.08 4.60
N SER A 37 12.83 13.02 5.87
CA SER A 37 14.22 13.24 6.29
C SER A 37 14.41 12.89 7.77
N ASP A 38 14.05 11.67 8.18
CA ASP A 38 14.14 11.26 9.59
C ASP A 38 15.47 10.50 9.86
N PRO A 39 16.36 11.03 10.71
CA PRO A 39 17.52 10.30 11.21
C PRO A 39 17.15 8.95 11.85
N GLU A 40 15.93 8.83 12.40
CA GLU A 40 15.41 7.59 12.98
C GLU A 40 15.04 6.57 11.89
N LEU A 41 14.54 7.00 10.72
CA LEU A 41 14.39 6.11 9.56
C LEU A 41 15.75 5.63 9.08
N ASP A 42 16.75 6.53 9.01
CA ASP A 42 18.12 6.18 8.62
C ASP A 42 18.73 5.17 9.60
N LYS A 43 18.41 5.30 10.89
CA LYS A 43 18.78 4.37 11.95
C LYS A 43 18.02 3.04 11.82
N ILE A 44 16.72 3.05 11.56
CA ILE A 44 15.91 1.84 11.29
C ILE A 44 16.45 1.09 10.06
N LEU A 45 16.81 1.80 8.98
CA LEU A 45 17.47 1.27 7.77
C LEU A 45 18.83 0.66 8.07
N ARG A 46 19.61 1.24 8.98
CA ARG A 46 20.95 0.75 9.35
C ARG A 46 20.94 -0.37 10.38
N GLU A 47 19.97 -0.37 11.31
CA GLU A 47 19.95 -1.25 12.48
C GLU A 47 19.07 -2.52 12.29
N ASN A 48 18.11 -2.53 11.36
CA ASN A 48 17.13 -3.63 11.28
C ASN A 48 17.41 -4.69 10.21
N HIS A 49 17.74 -5.87 10.73
CA HIS A 49 17.81 -7.18 10.09
C HIS A 49 16.44 -7.76 9.64
N TRP A 50 15.39 -6.94 9.55
CA TRP A 50 14.00 -7.35 9.25
C TRP A 50 13.40 -6.69 8.01
N MET A 51 14.18 -5.91 7.26
CA MET A 51 13.68 -5.22 6.08
C MET A 51 14.24 -5.86 4.81
N ASP A 52 13.34 -6.40 4.00
CA ASP A 52 13.62 -6.66 2.59
C ASP A 52 13.26 -5.42 1.78
N ILE A 53 14.15 -5.00 0.88
CA ILE A 53 13.88 -3.90 -0.05
C ILE A 53 13.40 -4.54 -1.35
N MET A 54 12.12 -4.32 -1.67
CA MET A 54 11.52 -4.84 -2.89
C MET A 54 11.34 -3.72 -3.93
N THR A 55 11.82 -3.96 -5.15
CA THR A 55 11.53 -3.10 -6.29
C THR A 55 10.52 -3.79 -7.21
N ILE A 56 9.32 -3.23 -7.32
CA ILE A 56 8.28 -3.74 -8.22
C ILE A 56 8.40 -3.03 -9.56
N TYR A 57 9.17 -3.62 -10.47
CA TYR A 57 9.33 -3.12 -11.84
C TYR A 57 9.29 -4.27 -12.83
N LYS A 58 8.58 -4.06 -13.95
CA LYS A 58 8.22 -5.11 -14.90
C LYS A 58 9.42 -5.91 -15.41
N ASP A 59 10.54 -5.23 -15.64
CA ASP A 59 11.72 -5.84 -16.26
C ASP A 59 12.69 -6.47 -15.25
N THR A 60 12.57 -6.14 -13.96
CA THR A 60 13.53 -6.59 -12.93
C THR A 60 12.92 -7.57 -11.92
N LEU A 61 11.61 -7.54 -11.72
CA LEU A 61 10.93 -8.45 -10.80
C LEU A 61 10.63 -9.79 -11.48
N LEU A 62 11.30 -10.85 -11.02
CA LEU A 62 10.98 -12.21 -11.44
C LEU A 62 9.51 -12.55 -11.12
N ASN A 63 8.82 -13.17 -12.07
CA ASN A 63 7.40 -13.51 -12.00
C ASN A 63 6.48 -12.30 -11.72
N TYR A 64 6.82 -11.13 -12.27
CA TYR A 64 6.10 -9.87 -12.10
C TYR A 64 4.57 -10.03 -12.16
N GLU A 65 4.03 -10.63 -13.22
CA GLU A 65 2.58 -10.76 -13.42
C GLU A 65 1.92 -11.69 -12.39
N GLU A 66 2.61 -12.71 -11.91
CA GLU A 66 2.08 -13.61 -10.87
C GLU A 66 2.11 -12.94 -9.50
N LYS A 67 3.21 -12.24 -9.18
CA LYS A 67 3.33 -11.47 -7.93
C LYS A 67 2.27 -10.36 -7.85
N LEU A 68 2.03 -9.64 -8.94
CA LEU A 68 0.97 -8.62 -8.97
C LEU A 68 -0.42 -9.21 -8.69
N LYS A 69 -0.71 -10.42 -9.18
CA LYS A 69 -1.99 -11.08 -8.86
C LYS A 69 -2.09 -11.39 -7.38
N ILE A 70 -1.02 -11.90 -6.76
CA ILE A 70 -0.99 -12.22 -5.33
C ILE A 70 -1.18 -10.95 -4.49
N PHE A 71 -0.53 -9.84 -4.85
CA PHE A 71 -0.66 -8.59 -4.12
C PHE A 71 -2.06 -7.97 -4.25
N PHE A 72 -2.71 -8.14 -5.40
CA PHE A 72 -4.03 -7.56 -5.66
C PHE A 72 -5.21 -8.43 -5.17
N GLU A 73 -5.04 -9.75 -5.11
CA GLU A 73 -6.06 -10.63 -4.55
C GLU A 73 -6.34 -10.24 -3.10
N GLU A 74 -7.60 -10.06 -2.71
CA GLU A 74 -7.96 -9.67 -1.34
C GLU A 74 -7.44 -10.70 -0.34
N HIS A 75 -6.60 -10.27 0.61
CA HIS A 75 -5.98 -11.15 1.60
C HIS A 75 -5.77 -10.45 2.96
N LEU A 76 -5.35 -11.24 3.95
CA LEU A 76 -5.01 -10.79 5.29
C LEU A 76 -3.71 -11.45 5.74
N HIS A 77 -2.93 -10.74 6.54
CA HIS A 77 -1.79 -11.27 7.26
C HIS A 77 -2.10 -11.43 8.75
N LEU A 78 -1.49 -12.44 9.40
CA LEU A 78 -1.59 -12.61 10.85
C LEU A 78 -0.77 -11.57 11.61
N ASP A 79 0.28 -11.06 10.95
CA ASP A 79 1.15 -10.00 11.42
C ASP A 79 0.82 -8.69 10.69
N ASP A 80 1.23 -7.58 11.27
CA ASP A 80 1.03 -6.25 10.67
C ASP A 80 1.81 -6.10 9.35
N GLU A 81 1.17 -5.49 8.35
CA GLU A 81 1.82 -5.12 7.10
C GLU A 81 2.36 -3.69 7.16
N PHE A 82 3.70 -3.57 7.25
CA PHE A 82 4.38 -2.28 7.18
C PHE A 82 5.04 -2.08 5.81
N ARG A 83 4.78 -0.93 5.19
CA ARG A 83 5.35 -0.52 3.90
C ARG A 83 5.80 0.93 3.97
N TYR A 84 6.98 1.18 3.44
CA TYR A 84 7.51 2.53 3.26
C TYR A 84 7.92 2.71 1.80
N ILE A 85 7.29 3.68 1.12
CA ILE A 85 7.49 3.90 -0.31
C ILE A 85 8.72 4.77 -0.51
N LEU A 86 9.82 4.15 -0.96
CA LEU A 86 11.09 4.83 -1.27
C LEU A 86 11.03 5.58 -2.60
N GLU A 87 10.44 4.95 -3.62
CA GLU A 87 10.30 5.50 -4.98
C GLU A 87 8.97 5.04 -5.59
N GLY A 88 8.40 5.86 -6.48
CA GLY A 88 7.15 5.56 -7.17
C GLY A 88 5.91 5.83 -6.32
N SER A 89 4.85 5.05 -6.57
CA SER A 89 3.55 5.17 -5.92
C SER A 89 2.79 3.85 -6.00
N ASP A 90 1.86 3.63 -5.07
CA ASP A 90 1.02 2.43 -5.05
C ASP A 90 -0.36 2.76 -4.47
N TYR A 91 -1.31 1.82 -4.63
CA TYR A 91 -2.62 1.84 -3.98
C TYR A 91 -2.74 0.69 -2.99
N PHE A 92 -3.17 0.99 -1.77
CA PHE A 92 -3.54 0.00 -0.75
C PHE A 92 -5.04 0.10 -0.51
N ASP A 93 -5.78 -0.85 -1.07
CA ASP A 93 -7.22 -0.92 -0.90
C ASP A 93 -7.56 -1.68 0.38
N VAL A 94 -8.38 -1.08 1.23
CA VAL A 94 -8.81 -1.68 2.50
C VAL A 94 -10.33 -1.64 2.64
N ARG A 95 -10.89 -2.68 3.27
CA ARG A 95 -12.31 -2.73 3.61
C ARG A 95 -12.64 -1.70 4.69
N ASP A 96 -13.75 -1.00 4.52
CA ASP A 96 -14.31 -0.16 5.57
C ASP A 96 -15.11 -1.01 6.59
N LYS A 97 -15.77 -0.38 7.57
CA LYS A 97 -16.58 -1.10 8.58
C LYS A 97 -18.02 -1.34 8.16
N ASP A 98 -18.52 -0.56 7.20
CA ASP A 98 -19.94 -0.45 6.86
C ASP A 98 -20.27 -1.09 5.50
N ARG A 99 -19.27 -1.65 4.80
CA ARG A 99 -19.37 -2.32 3.49
C ARG A 99 -18.57 -3.61 3.40
#